data_AF-A0AAE5CR49-F1
#
_entry.id   AF-A0AAE5CR49-F1
#
_cell.length_a   1.000
_cell.length_b   1.000
_cell.length_c   1.000
_cell.angle_alpha   90.00
_cell.angle_beta   90.00
_cell.angle_gamma   90.00
#
_symmetry.space_group_name_H-M   'P 1'
#
loop_
_entity.id
_entity.type
_entity.pdbx_description
1 polymer ?
#
loop_
_entity_poly.entity_id
_entity_poly.type
_entity_poly.pdbx_seq_one_letter_code
_entity_poly.pdbx_strand_id
1 'polypeptide(L)'
;MAYGVLVRAAIETKDKDCEETAGLARRYLKLCSDNGLHEYFRLRRAYGPVLEFAYDNGIEADFARQMMEFAGYRPKKAHVESLGAFTVYRDKARRSIVKFRTKKERELLAFLLDAGDKGATKEQMHNAIWWESESGNIKNLIAVNLSHLKNDLEGAGLREPVICRENRYFISREEIEWDIDLFEKTYEEFRHHSTKELARKLLTLYKGEYLSDLEALWAAAKRIRYREMYEEAQAYLSMKQPAKRTASLPLGGRS
;
A
#
# COMPACT_ATOMS: atom_id res chain seq x y z
N MET A 1 -11.52 -6.42 -26.86
CA MET A 1 -10.23 -6.85 -26.27
C MET A 1 -9.10 -5.86 -26.50
N ALA A 2 -8.84 -5.38 -27.73
CA ALA A 2 -7.75 -4.43 -28.01
C ALA A 2 -7.81 -3.15 -27.13
N TYR A 3 -8.98 -2.52 -27.00
CA TYR A 3 -9.15 -1.33 -26.16
C TYR A 3 -8.85 -1.57 -24.68
N GLY A 4 -9.20 -2.74 -24.12
CA GLY A 4 -8.93 -3.03 -22.70
C GLY A 4 -7.43 -3.15 -22.39
N VAL A 5 -6.65 -3.72 -23.32
CA VAL A 5 -5.19 -3.80 -23.21
C VAL A 5 -4.55 -2.42 -23.35
N LEU A 6 -5.06 -1.60 -24.28
CA LEU A 6 -4.58 -0.23 -24.49
C LEU A 6 -4.82 0.67 -23.26
N VAL A 7 -6.01 0.61 -22.66
CA VAL A 7 -6.32 1.37 -21.44
C VAL A 7 -5.38 0.94 -20.31
N ARG A 8 -5.15 -0.36 -20.13
CA ARG A 8 -4.24 -0.87 -19.11
C ARG A 8 -2.80 -0.38 -19.31
N ALA A 9 -2.28 -0.47 -20.53
CA ALA A 9 -0.94 -0.01 -20.85
C ALA A 9 -0.80 1.50 -20.57
N ALA A 10 -1.81 2.29 -20.92
CA ALA A 10 -1.82 3.73 -20.67
C ALA A 10 -1.88 4.09 -19.17
N ILE A 11 -2.61 3.31 -18.36
CA ILE A 11 -2.60 3.45 -16.88
C ILE A 11 -1.22 3.16 -16.30
N GLU A 12 -0.53 2.13 -16.82
CA GLU A 12 0.78 1.69 -16.31
C GLU A 12 1.91 2.67 -16.65
N THR A 13 1.82 3.45 -17.74
CA THR A 13 2.85 4.41 -18.17
C THR A 13 2.86 5.74 -17.42
N LYS A 14 1.92 5.99 -16.48
CA LYS A 14 1.85 7.22 -15.65
C LYS A 14 1.83 8.54 -16.43
N ASP A 15 1.26 8.58 -17.64
CA ASP A 15 0.83 9.85 -18.24
C ASP A 15 -0.37 10.38 -17.43
N LYS A 16 -0.09 11.23 -16.45
CA LYS A 16 -1.04 11.66 -15.42
C LYS A 16 -2.05 12.73 -15.85
N ASP A 17 -2.12 13.08 -17.14
CA ASP A 17 -3.01 14.13 -17.67
C ASP A 17 -3.98 13.62 -18.76
N CYS A 18 -4.48 12.39 -18.62
CA CYS A 18 -4.89 11.64 -19.79
C CYS A 18 -6.40 11.71 -20.11
N GLU A 19 -6.83 12.83 -20.70
CA GLU A 19 -8.11 12.91 -21.44
C GLU A 19 -8.22 11.76 -22.47
N GLU A 20 -7.10 11.35 -23.05
CA GLU A 20 -7.00 10.22 -23.97
C GLU A 20 -7.25 8.86 -23.28
N THR A 21 -6.61 8.57 -22.13
CA THR A 21 -6.89 7.34 -21.37
C THR A 21 -8.34 7.33 -20.88
N ALA A 22 -8.87 8.48 -20.46
CA ALA A 22 -10.27 8.60 -20.11
C ALA A 22 -11.19 8.30 -21.30
N GLY A 23 -10.86 8.79 -22.49
CA GLY A 23 -11.57 8.49 -23.73
C GLY A 23 -11.52 7.00 -24.10
N LEU A 24 -10.36 6.37 -23.98
CA LEU A 24 -10.19 4.93 -24.23
C LEU A 24 -10.97 4.09 -23.22
N ALA A 25 -10.91 4.44 -21.93
CA ALA A 25 -11.64 3.76 -20.87
C ALA A 25 -13.15 3.86 -21.10
N ARG A 26 -13.65 5.06 -21.45
CA ARG A 26 -15.06 5.29 -21.76
C ARG A 26 -15.53 4.45 -22.93
N ARG A 27 -14.78 4.45 -24.04
CA ARG A 27 -15.11 3.64 -25.23
C ARG A 27 -15.11 2.16 -24.89
N TYR A 28 -14.12 1.69 -24.15
CA TYR A 28 -14.01 0.28 -23.77
C TYR A 28 -15.19 -0.16 -22.89
N LEU A 29 -15.48 0.57 -21.81
CA LEU A 29 -16.56 0.21 -20.88
C LEU A 29 -17.93 0.30 -21.54
N LYS A 30 -18.18 1.32 -22.36
CA LYS A 30 -19.41 1.43 -23.13
C LYS A 30 -19.60 0.24 -24.08
N LEU A 31 -18.56 -0.15 -24.82
CA LEU A 31 -18.61 -1.35 -25.67
C LEU A 31 -18.89 -2.62 -24.86
N CYS A 32 -18.29 -2.76 -23.68
CA CYS A 32 -18.57 -3.90 -22.80
C CYS A 32 -20.02 -3.91 -22.30
N SER A 33 -20.56 -2.76 -21.91
CA SER A 33 -21.95 -2.58 -21.49
C SER A 33 -22.92 -2.92 -22.62
N ASP A 34 -22.73 -2.33 -23.80
CA ASP A 34 -23.61 -2.48 -24.96
C ASP A 34 -23.64 -3.94 -25.48
N ASN A 35 -22.57 -4.71 -25.26
CA ASN A 35 -22.44 -6.09 -25.75
C ASN A 35 -22.52 -7.14 -24.63
N GLY A 36 -22.83 -6.77 -23.39
CA GLY A 36 -22.96 -7.71 -22.26
C GLY A 36 -21.67 -8.47 -21.91
N LEU A 37 -20.50 -7.90 -22.20
CA LEU A 37 -19.19 -8.58 -22.06
C LEU A 37 -18.66 -8.54 -20.61
N HIS A 38 -19.48 -8.96 -19.64
CA HIS A 38 -19.20 -8.82 -18.21
C HIS A 38 -18.19 -9.85 -17.69
N GLU A 39 -18.17 -11.05 -18.28
CA GLU A 39 -17.34 -12.19 -17.85
C GLU A 39 -15.83 -11.89 -17.87
N TYR A 40 -15.37 -10.99 -18.75
CA TYR A 40 -13.96 -10.59 -18.80
C TYR A 40 -13.48 -9.93 -17.51
N PHE A 41 -14.35 -9.25 -16.79
CA PHE A 41 -13.98 -8.56 -15.55
C PHE A 41 -13.65 -9.53 -14.41
N ARG A 42 -14.01 -10.82 -14.51
CA ARG A 42 -13.55 -11.86 -13.58
C ARG A 42 -12.03 -12.02 -13.57
N LEU A 43 -11.35 -11.62 -14.64
CA LEU A 43 -9.88 -11.55 -14.70
C LEU A 43 -9.36 -10.33 -13.94
N ARG A 44 -9.47 -10.38 -12.60
CA ARG A 44 -9.19 -9.27 -11.68
C ARG A 44 -7.83 -8.58 -11.92
N ARG A 45 -6.77 -9.35 -12.20
CA ARG A 45 -5.43 -8.81 -12.48
C ARG A 45 -5.34 -8.02 -13.79
N ALA A 46 -6.17 -8.36 -14.78
CA ALA A 46 -6.13 -7.72 -16.09
C ALA A 46 -7.01 -6.47 -16.16
N TYR A 47 -8.19 -6.51 -15.54
CA TYR A 47 -9.19 -5.44 -15.70
C TYR A 47 -9.52 -4.68 -14.41
N GLY A 48 -9.04 -5.13 -13.25
CA GLY A 48 -9.17 -4.39 -11.99
C GLY A 48 -8.65 -2.95 -12.06
N PRO A 49 -7.42 -2.71 -12.58
CA PRO A 49 -6.90 -1.34 -12.74
C PRO A 49 -7.75 -0.47 -13.66
N VAL A 50 -8.33 -1.05 -14.72
CA VAL A 50 -9.20 -0.33 -15.67
C VAL A 50 -10.50 0.09 -15.00
N LEU A 51 -11.13 -0.82 -14.26
CA LEU A 51 -12.35 -0.55 -13.51
C LEU A 51 -12.12 0.48 -12.40
N GLU A 52 -11.00 0.37 -11.68
CA GLU A 52 -10.61 1.33 -10.65
C GLU A 52 -10.37 2.72 -11.23
N PHE A 53 -9.62 2.81 -12.33
CA PHE A 53 -9.38 4.08 -13.02
C PHE A 53 -10.70 4.71 -13.46
N ALA A 54 -11.60 3.93 -14.06
CA ALA A 54 -12.90 4.44 -14.49
C ALA A 54 -13.76 4.91 -13.33
N TYR A 55 -13.79 4.16 -12.23
CA TYR A 55 -14.49 4.53 -11.00
C TYR A 55 -13.94 5.83 -10.39
N ASP A 56 -12.63 5.93 -10.23
CA ASP A 56 -11.96 7.10 -9.64
C ASP A 56 -12.12 8.37 -10.49
N ASN A 57 -12.31 8.22 -11.82
CA ASN A 57 -12.50 9.33 -12.76
C ASN A 57 -13.97 9.56 -13.18
N GLY A 58 -14.94 8.86 -12.59
CA GLY A 58 -16.37 9.01 -12.93
C GLY A 58 -16.74 8.59 -14.36
N ILE A 59 -15.96 7.70 -14.98
CA ILE A 59 -16.18 7.20 -16.34
C ILE A 59 -17.09 5.99 -16.29
N GLU A 60 -18.26 6.07 -16.95
CA GLU A 60 -19.27 5.00 -16.93
C GLU A 60 -19.51 4.47 -15.50
N ALA A 61 -19.63 5.38 -14.53
CA ALA A 61 -19.43 5.08 -13.10
C ALA A 61 -20.35 4.00 -12.53
N ASP A 62 -21.59 3.92 -13.00
CA ASP A 62 -22.53 2.88 -12.57
C ASP A 62 -22.14 1.51 -13.13
N PHE A 63 -21.77 1.44 -14.41
CA PHE A 63 -21.28 0.21 -15.03
C PHE A 63 -19.96 -0.24 -14.39
N ALA A 64 -19.01 0.68 -14.21
CA ALA A 64 -17.74 0.40 -13.53
C ALA A 64 -17.98 -0.17 -12.12
N ARG A 65 -18.88 0.45 -11.34
CA ARG A 65 -19.26 -0.03 -10.00
C ARG A 65 -19.88 -1.43 -10.04
N GLN A 66 -20.83 -1.67 -10.95
CA GLN A 66 -21.46 -2.99 -11.11
C GLN A 66 -20.43 -4.07 -11.49
N MET A 67 -19.51 -3.76 -12.40
CA MET A 67 -18.47 -4.69 -12.83
C MET A 67 -17.42 -4.93 -11.74
N MET A 68 -17.10 -3.91 -10.93
CA MET A 68 -16.25 -4.07 -9.75
C MET A 68 -16.89 -5.02 -8.74
N GLU A 69 -18.18 -4.83 -8.43
CA GLU A 69 -18.92 -5.72 -7.53
C GLU A 69 -19.00 -7.15 -8.08
N PHE A 70 -19.35 -7.30 -9.36
CA PHE A 70 -19.39 -8.60 -10.05
C PHE A 70 -18.04 -9.33 -10.03
N ALA A 71 -16.94 -8.60 -10.20
CA ALA A 71 -15.58 -9.14 -10.18
C ALA A 71 -15.03 -9.37 -8.75
N GLY A 72 -15.78 -9.03 -7.71
CA GLY A 72 -15.28 -9.01 -6.33
C GLY A 72 -14.15 -8.01 -6.11
N TYR A 73 -14.07 -6.97 -6.95
CA TYR A 73 -13.11 -5.89 -6.82
C TYR A 73 -13.67 -4.79 -5.91
N ARG A 74 -13.05 -4.57 -4.76
CA ARG A 74 -13.40 -3.47 -3.86
C ARG A 74 -12.44 -2.29 -4.10
N PRO A 75 -12.94 -1.05 -4.26
CA PRO A 75 -12.07 0.12 -4.39
C PRO A 75 -11.23 0.29 -3.14
N LYS A 76 -9.99 0.77 -3.30
CA LYS A 76 -9.16 1.14 -2.14
C LYS A 76 -9.74 2.41 -1.52
N LYS A 77 -10.20 2.28 -0.28
CA LYS A 77 -10.82 3.36 0.50
C LYS A 77 -9.88 3.91 1.55
N ALA A 78 -8.96 3.10 2.05
CA ALA A 78 -7.98 3.54 3.03
C ALA A 78 -6.56 3.42 2.48
N HIS A 79 -5.69 4.32 2.95
CA HIS A 79 -4.27 4.27 2.69
C HIS A 79 -3.51 4.14 4.01
N VAL A 80 -2.56 3.21 4.09
CA VAL A 80 -1.72 2.97 5.25
C VAL A 80 -0.29 3.35 4.91
N GLU A 81 0.31 4.17 5.76
CA GLU A 81 1.73 4.47 5.77
C GLU A 81 2.40 3.83 6.98
N SER A 82 3.55 3.21 6.75
CA SER A 82 4.29 2.48 7.77
C SER A 82 5.81 2.56 7.60
N LEU A 83 6.33 3.03 6.46
CA LEU A 83 7.73 3.44 6.33
C LEU A 83 7.88 4.86 6.92
N GLY A 84 8.17 4.92 8.21
CA GLY A 84 8.08 6.11 9.05
C GLY A 84 6.98 5.97 10.11
N ALA A 85 6.32 7.09 10.45
CA ALA A 85 5.24 7.09 11.42
C ALA A 85 3.99 6.36 10.90
N PHE A 86 3.42 5.47 11.71
CA PHE A 86 2.31 4.61 11.31
C PHE A 86 0.99 5.39 11.17
N THR A 87 0.53 5.65 9.95
CA THR A 87 -0.66 6.50 9.72
C THR A 87 -1.67 5.82 8.82
N VAL A 88 -2.95 5.94 9.17
CA VAL A 88 -4.06 5.43 8.35
C VAL A 88 -4.90 6.60 7.90
N TYR A 89 -5.15 6.68 6.59
CA TYR A 89 -5.97 7.70 5.95
C TYR A 89 -7.28 7.10 5.45
N ARG A 90 -8.36 7.90 5.51
CA ARG A 90 -9.72 7.55 5.04
C ARG A 90 -9.91 7.66 3.54
N ASP A 91 -8.87 8.08 2.82
CA ASP A 91 -8.91 8.31 1.39
C ASP A 91 -7.52 8.18 0.77
N LYS A 92 -7.47 7.85 -0.53
CA LYS A 92 -6.22 7.77 -1.31
C LYS A 92 -5.47 9.10 -1.39
N ALA A 93 -6.18 10.23 -1.34
CA ALA A 93 -5.57 11.56 -1.39
C ALA A 93 -4.93 11.95 -0.04
N ARG A 94 -5.00 11.08 0.97
CA ARG A 94 -4.37 11.22 2.30
C ARG A 94 -4.80 12.51 3.01
N ARG A 95 -6.05 12.93 2.81
CA ARG A 95 -6.57 14.20 3.34
C ARG A 95 -7.10 14.07 4.76
N SER A 96 -7.67 12.92 5.10
CA SER A 96 -8.24 12.69 6.43
C SER A 96 -7.61 11.48 7.12
N ILE A 97 -7.09 11.68 8.33
CA ILE A 97 -6.52 10.61 9.15
C ILE A 97 -7.63 9.89 9.93
N VAL A 98 -7.50 8.57 10.09
CA VAL A 98 -8.29 7.77 11.04
C VAL A 98 -7.70 7.98 12.44
N LYS A 99 -8.51 8.54 13.35
CA LYS A 99 -8.11 8.74 14.73
C LYS A 99 -8.42 7.47 15.53
N PHE A 100 -7.38 6.84 16.04
CA PHE A 100 -7.47 5.71 16.97
C PHE A 100 -7.39 6.24 18.40
N ARG A 101 -8.06 5.56 19.33
CA ARG A 101 -8.19 6.03 20.73
C ARG A 101 -6.89 5.94 21.50
N THR A 102 -6.08 4.93 21.20
CA THR A 102 -4.85 4.64 21.96
C THR A 102 -3.68 4.25 21.05
N LYS A 103 -2.45 4.42 21.55
CA LYS A 103 -1.23 3.91 20.88
C LYS A 103 -1.28 2.37 20.71
N LYS A 104 -1.87 1.65 21.68
CA LYS A 104 -1.99 0.19 21.65
C LYS A 104 -2.98 -0.32 20.61
N GLU A 105 -4.06 0.41 20.35
CA GLU A 105 -4.96 0.13 19.24
C GLU A 105 -4.28 0.31 17.88
N ARG A 106 -3.50 1.39 17.71
CA ARG A 106 -2.67 1.61 16.51
C ARG A 106 -1.65 0.50 16.32
N GLU A 107 -0.98 0.09 17.40
CA GLU A 107 -0.02 -1.01 17.38
C GLU A 107 -0.69 -2.35 17.04
N LEU A 108 -1.90 -2.62 17.57
CA LEU A 108 -2.69 -3.80 17.21
C LEU A 108 -3.01 -3.86 15.73
N LEU A 109 -3.42 -2.73 15.13
CA LEU A 109 -3.65 -2.66 13.69
C LEU A 109 -2.37 -2.97 12.91
N ALA A 110 -1.26 -2.32 13.25
CA ALA A 110 0.02 -2.55 12.60
C ALA A 110 0.45 -4.03 12.71
N PHE A 111 0.30 -4.64 13.88
CA PHE A 111 0.63 -6.05 14.12
C PHE A 111 -0.22 -7.01 13.28
N LEU A 112 -1.53 -6.76 13.18
CA LEU A 112 -2.41 -7.62 12.39
C LEU A 112 -2.22 -7.44 10.88
N LEU A 113 -1.88 -6.23 10.42
CA LEU A 113 -1.46 -6.00 9.04
C LEU A 113 -0.16 -6.75 8.74
N ASP A 114 0.79 -6.73 9.67
CA ASP A 114 2.08 -7.43 9.57
C ASP A 114 1.94 -8.95 9.46
N ALA A 115 1.02 -9.51 10.25
CA ALA A 115 0.71 -10.93 10.27
C ALA A 115 0.14 -11.45 8.94
N GLY A 116 -0.43 -10.57 8.11
CA GLY A 116 -0.95 -10.87 6.78
C GLY A 116 -1.90 -12.07 6.77
N ASP A 117 -1.72 -12.96 5.81
CA ASP A 117 -2.59 -14.12 5.59
C ASP A 117 -2.48 -15.20 6.69
N LYS A 118 -1.50 -15.10 7.59
CA LYS A 118 -1.39 -16.01 8.75
C LYS A 118 -2.32 -15.60 9.88
N GLY A 119 -2.68 -14.31 9.95
CA GLY A 119 -3.39 -13.71 11.07
C GLY A 119 -2.68 -13.91 12.41
N ALA A 120 -3.34 -13.53 13.49
CA ALA A 120 -2.81 -13.71 14.83
C ALA A 120 -3.84 -14.26 15.82
N THR A 121 -3.40 -15.09 16.75
CA THR A 121 -4.21 -15.49 17.91
C THR A 121 -4.18 -14.41 18.99
N LYS A 122 -5.12 -14.44 19.94
CA LYS A 122 -5.09 -13.53 21.11
C LYS A 122 -3.81 -13.68 21.94
N GLU A 123 -3.25 -14.88 22.00
CA GLU A 123 -1.99 -15.13 22.71
C GLU A 123 -0.80 -14.46 22.01
N GLN A 124 -0.73 -14.55 20.67
CA GLN A 124 0.31 -13.85 19.91
C GLN A 124 0.18 -12.33 20.06
N MET A 125 -1.04 -11.79 20.03
CA MET A 125 -1.28 -10.36 20.26
C MET A 125 -0.86 -9.95 21.68
N HIS A 126 -1.20 -10.75 22.69
CA HIS A 126 -0.78 -10.51 24.07
C HIS A 126 0.74 -10.41 24.16
N ASN A 127 1.45 -11.42 23.69
CA ASN A 127 2.91 -11.50 23.80
C ASN A 127 3.62 -10.40 22.99
N ALA A 128 3.01 -9.92 21.90
CA ALA A 128 3.58 -8.87 21.08
C ALA A 128 3.34 -7.47 21.64
N ILE A 129 2.13 -7.19 22.15
CA ILE A 129 1.67 -5.81 22.41
C ILE A 129 1.49 -5.53 23.91
N TRP A 130 1.10 -6.54 24.70
CA TRP A 130 0.73 -6.39 26.11
C TRP A 130 1.52 -7.33 27.04
N TRP A 131 2.75 -7.69 26.68
CA TRP A 131 3.53 -8.66 27.46
C TRP A 131 3.82 -8.22 28.90
N GLU A 132 3.86 -6.91 29.17
CA GLU A 132 4.05 -6.32 30.51
C GLU A 132 2.73 -6.08 31.26
N SER A 133 1.57 -6.39 30.66
CA SER A 133 0.28 -6.07 31.26
C SER A 133 -0.04 -6.98 32.44
N GLU A 134 -0.14 -6.41 33.64
CA GLU A 134 -0.58 -7.10 34.86
C GLU A 134 -2.11 -7.37 34.90
N SER A 135 -2.84 -6.97 33.86
CA SER A 135 -4.30 -7.18 33.79
C SER A 135 -4.68 -8.66 33.96
N GLY A 136 -5.41 -8.96 35.05
CA GLY A 136 -5.98 -10.29 35.29
C GLY A 136 -6.98 -10.76 34.23
N ASN A 137 -7.35 -9.91 33.26
CA ASN A 137 -8.26 -10.26 32.18
C ASN A 137 -7.81 -9.75 30.81
N ILE A 138 -6.60 -10.14 30.41
CA ILE A 138 -6.03 -9.77 29.11
C ILE A 138 -6.90 -10.16 27.91
N LYS A 139 -7.61 -11.30 27.98
CA LYS A 139 -8.47 -11.76 26.89
C LYS A 139 -9.60 -10.78 26.60
N ASN A 140 -10.18 -10.16 27.64
CA ASN A 140 -11.18 -9.12 27.49
C ASN A 140 -10.57 -7.81 26.99
N LEU A 141 -9.38 -7.42 27.48
CA LEU A 141 -8.67 -6.24 26.98
C LEU A 141 -8.45 -6.32 25.45
N ILE A 142 -7.98 -7.46 24.96
CA ILE A 142 -7.76 -7.70 23.53
C ILE A 142 -9.09 -7.66 22.77
N ALA A 143 -10.15 -8.30 23.30
CA ALA A 143 -11.47 -8.29 22.66
C ALA A 143 -12.05 -6.87 22.53
N VAL A 144 -11.89 -6.03 23.55
CA VAL A 144 -12.32 -4.63 23.53
C VAL A 144 -11.52 -3.83 22.50
N ASN A 145 -10.19 -3.98 22.45
CA ASN A 145 -9.36 -3.29 21.45
C ASN A 145 -9.68 -3.74 20.02
N LEU A 146 -9.96 -5.03 19.79
CA LEU A 146 -10.40 -5.53 18.49
C LEU A 146 -11.76 -4.93 18.08
N SER A 147 -12.66 -4.73 19.05
CA SER A 147 -13.98 -4.13 18.81
C SER A 147 -13.87 -2.65 18.48
N HIS A 148 -13.04 -1.90 19.21
CA HIS A 148 -12.75 -0.50 18.89
C HIS A 148 -12.09 -0.36 17.53
N LEU A 149 -11.08 -1.19 17.25
CA LEU A 149 -10.37 -1.18 15.97
C LEU A 149 -11.33 -1.44 14.81
N LYS A 150 -12.23 -2.42 14.97
CA LYS A 150 -13.27 -2.70 13.98
C LYS A 150 -14.16 -1.48 13.75
N ASN A 151 -14.68 -0.87 14.81
CA ASN A 151 -15.58 0.29 14.71
C ASN A 151 -14.90 1.50 14.08
N ASP A 152 -13.63 1.78 14.42
CA ASP A 152 -12.88 2.92 13.89
C ASP A 152 -12.59 2.75 12.40
N LEU A 153 -12.29 1.52 11.95
CA LEU A 153 -12.08 1.18 10.54
C LEU A 153 -13.40 1.16 9.75
N GLU A 154 -14.49 0.65 10.32
CA GLU A 154 -15.84 0.71 9.70
C GLU A 154 -16.31 2.17 9.59
N GLY A 155 -16.05 2.98 10.61
CA GLY A 155 -16.29 4.43 10.60
C GLY A 155 -15.41 5.19 9.60
N ALA A 156 -14.34 4.56 9.07
CA ALA A 156 -13.54 5.05 7.95
C ALA A 156 -14.06 4.55 6.59
N GLY A 157 -15.16 3.78 6.55
CA GLY A 157 -15.81 3.30 5.33
C GLY A 157 -15.34 1.93 4.83
N LEU A 158 -14.48 1.25 5.60
CA LEU A 158 -14.02 -0.11 5.31
C LEU A 158 -15.11 -1.13 5.67
N ARG A 159 -15.33 -2.10 4.79
CA ARG A 159 -16.31 -3.18 4.97
C ARG A 159 -15.63 -4.41 5.57
N GLU A 160 -16.17 -4.88 6.69
CA GLU A 160 -15.67 -6.07 7.41
C GLU A 160 -14.14 -6.02 7.63
N PRO A 161 -13.61 -4.93 8.21
CA PRO A 161 -12.16 -4.70 8.25
C PRO A 161 -11.43 -5.68 9.17
N VAL A 162 -12.12 -6.26 10.15
CA VAL A 162 -11.56 -7.26 11.07
C VAL A 162 -12.30 -8.57 10.87
N ILE A 163 -11.55 -9.62 10.52
CA ILE A 163 -12.08 -10.96 10.26
C ILE A 163 -11.57 -11.90 11.35
N CYS A 164 -12.45 -12.75 11.88
CA CYS A 164 -12.09 -13.83 12.79
C CYS A 164 -12.40 -15.18 12.13
N ARG A 165 -11.37 -16.02 11.94
CA ARG A 165 -11.49 -17.38 11.37
C ARG A 165 -10.60 -18.32 12.18
N GLU A 166 -11.14 -19.45 12.62
CA GLU A 166 -10.37 -20.48 13.35
C GLU A 166 -9.53 -19.92 14.52
N ASN A 167 -10.14 -19.03 15.33
CA ASN A 167 -9.48 -18.36 16.47
C ASN A 167 -8.26 -17.48 16.11
N ARG A 168 -8.16 -17.09 14.84
CA ARG A 168 -7.19 -16.12 14.33
C ARG A 168 -7.90 -14.87 13.83
N TYR A 169 -7.26 -13.74 14.02
CA TYR A 169 -7.76 -12.44 13.60
C TYR A 169 -6.90 -11.89 12.48
N PHE A 170 -7.56 -11.22 11.54
CA PHE A 170 -6.98 -10.69 10.32
C PHE A 170 -7.54 -9.29 10.07
N ILE A 171 -6.75 -8.47 9.38
CA ILE A 171 -7.24 -7.23 8.77
C ILE A 171 -7.54 -7.50 7.31
N SER A 172 -8.77 -7.20 6.88
CA SER A 172 -9.13 -7.26 5.47
C SER A 172 -8.40 -6.17 4.70
N ARG A 173 -7.45 -6.58 3.85
CA ARG A 173 -6.64 -5.67 3.02
C ARG A 173 -7.28 -5.35 1.66
N GLU A 174 -8.49 -5.84 1.41
CA GLU A 174 -9.14 -5.66 0.11
C GLU A 174 -9.35 -4.19 -0.25
N GLU A 175 -9.76 -3.38 0.73
CA GLU A 175 -10.03 -1.94 0.58
C GLU A 175 -8.88 -1.04 1.10
N ILE A 176 -7.73 -1.65 1.43
CA ILE A 176 -6.56 -0.94 1.97
C ILE A 176 -5.43 -0.95 0.94
N GLU A 177 -4.87 0.22 0.67
CA GLU A 177 -3.57 0.39 0.03
C GLU A 177 -2.50 0.59 1.09
N TRP A 178 -1.34 -0.06 0.95
CA TRP A 178 -0.27 0.00 1.95
C TRP A 178 1.06 0.35 1.28
N ASP A 179 1.76 1.35 1.80
CA ASP A 179 3.02 1.86 1.24
C ASP A 179 4.11 0.78 1.07
N ILE A 180 4.19 -0.19 1.99
CA ILE A 180 5.19 -1.27 1.89
C ILE A 180 4.95 -2.18 0.70
N ASP A 181 3.71 -2.35 0.21
CA ASP A 181 3.44 -3.21 -0.96
C ASP A 181 4.15 -2.66 -2.18
N LEU A 182 4.10 -1.33 -2.35
CA LEU A 182 4.78 -0.65 -3.43
C LEU A 182 6.31 -0.67 -3.25
N PHE A 183 6.78 -0.54 -2.01
CA PHE A 183 8.20 -0.61 -1.68
C PHE A 183 8.79 -2.00 -1.99
N GLU A 184 8.19 -3.06 -1.44
CA GLU A 184 8.62 -4.44 -1.64
C GLU A 184 8.57 -4.85 -3.12
N LYS A 185 7.49 -4.50 -3.83
CA LYS A 185 7.39 -4.74 -5.27
C LYS A 185 8.49 -4.03 -6.05
N THR A 186 8.77 -2.76 -5.72
CA THR A 186 9.84 -1.99 -6.38
C THR A 186 11.21 -2.59 -6.07
N TYR A 187 11.40 -3.13 -4.87
CA TYR A 187 12.65 -3.76 -4.48
C TYR A 187 12.87 -5.08 -5.23
N GLU A 188 11.83 -5.91 -5.37
CA GLU A 188 11.91 -7.13 -6.17
C GLU A 188 12.26 -6.83 -7.63
N GLU A 189 11.61 -5.80 -8.22
CA GLU A 189 11.95 -5.33 -9.56
C GLU A 189 13.41 -4.85 -9.65
N PHE A 190 13.90 -4.12 -8.65
CA PHE A 190 15.29 -3.65 -8.58
C PHE A 190 16.30 -4.81 -8.48
N ARG A 191 15.95 -5.87 -7.75
CA ARG A 191 16.78 -7.08 -7.62
C ARG A 191 16.93 -7.82 -8.95
N HIS A 192 15.90 -7.80 -9.79
CA HIS A 192 15.96 -8.39 -11.13
C HIS A 192 16.56 -7.45 -12.18
N HIS A 193 16.22 -6.17 -12.11
CA HIS A 193 16.56 -5.15 -13.10
C HIS A 193 17.17 -3.96 -12.35
N SER A 194 18.44 -4.06 -11.95
CA SER A 194 19.09 -3.03 -11.16
C SER A 194 19.32 -1.75 -11.97
N THR A 195 18.31 -0.88 -12.02
CA THR A 195 18.33 0.42 -12.73
C THR A 195 18.45 1.57 -11.74
N LYS A 196 18.95 2.73 -12.21
CA LYS A 196 19.07 3.93 -11.37
C LYS A 196 17.69 4.48 -11.00
N GLU A 197 16.72 4.31 -11.89
CA GLU A 197 15.33 4.76 -11.74
C GLU A 197 14.65 4.00 -10.59
N LEU A 198 14.80 2.67 -10.56
CA LEU A 198 14.25 1.84 -9.48
C LEU A 198 14.93 2.13 -8.14
N ALA A 199 16.26 2.28 -8.13
CA ALA A 199 16.98 2.66 -6.91
C ALA A 199 16.51 4.02 -6.35
N ARG A 200 16.39 5.06 -7.19
CA ARG A 200 15.87 6.37 -6.76
C ARG A 200 14.43 6.29 -6.26
N LYS A 201 13.61 5.46 -6.89
CA LYS A 201 12.23 5.23 -6.46
C LYS A 201 12.18 4.60 -5.07
N LEU A 202 13.05 3.61 -4.78
CA LEU A 202 13.16 3.03 -3.43
C LEU A 202 13.54 4.07 -2.37
N LEU A 203 14.55 4.91 -2.64
CA LEU A 203 14.95 5.98 -1.72
C LEU A 203 13.81 6.98 -1.46
N THR A 204 12.95 7.23 -2.45
CA THR A 204 11.81 8.15 -2.32
C THR A 204 10.66 7.53 -1.52
N LEU A 205 10.45 6.21 -1.64
CA LEU A 205 9.40 5.49 -0.94
C LEU A 205 9.72 5.25 0.53
N TYR A 206 11.01 5.10 0.87
CA TYR A 206 11.47 4.93 2.25
C TYR A 206 11.51 6.28 2.97
N LYS A 207 10.43 6.66 3.65
CA LYS A 207 10.34 7.96 4.37
C LYS A 207 10.93 7.91 5.79
N GLY A 208 11.20 6.72 6.31
CA GLY A 208 11.73 6.51 7.64
C GLY A 208 11.69 5.03 8.03
N GLU A 209 12.20 4.74 9.23
CA GLU A 209 12.18 3.39 9.79
C GLU A 209 10.74 2.86 9.90
N TYR A 210 10.55 1.58 9.64
CA TYR A 210 9.24 0.94 9.72
C TYR A 210 8.63 1.05 11.12
N LEU A 211 7.42 1.62 11.20
CA LEU A 211 6.68 1.89 12.43
C LEU A 211 7.50 2.72 13.44
N SER A 212 8.16 3.78 12.99
CA SER A 212 9.14 4.54 13.78
C SER A 212 8.58 5.18 15.05
N ASP A 213 7.28 5.43 15.10
CA ASP A 213 6.60 6.05 16.25
C ASP A 213 5.95 5.03 17.21
N LEU A 214 6.09 3.74 16.92
CA LEU A 214 5.61 2.64 17.76
C LEU A 214 6.79 1.91 18.42
N GLU A 215 6.65 1.54 19.68
CA GLU A 215 7.63 0.72 20.42
C GLU A 215 7.41 -0.78 20.14
N ALA A 216 7.16 -1.11 18.87
CA ALA A 216 6.83 -2.44 18.40
C ALA A 216 8.09 -3.33 18.31
N LEU A 217 8.48 -3.96 19.41
CA LEU A 217 9.65 -4.86 19.45
C LEU A 217 9.55 -6.01 18.44
N TRP A 218 8.33 -6.52 18.23
CA TRP A 218 8.04 -7.56 17.23
C TRP A 218 8.37 -7.13 15.79
N ALA A 219 8.47 -5.82 15.51
CA ALA A 219 8.78 -5.28 14.18
C ALA A 219 10.29 -5.18 13.89
N ALA A 220 11.18 -5.48 14.86
CA ALA A 220 12.62 -5.27 14.74
C ALA A 220 13.24 -5.94 13.50
N ALA A 221 12.84 -7.18 13.19
CA ALA A 221 13.34 -7.90 12.01
C ALA A 221 12.97 -7.19 10.69
N LYS A 222 11.74 -6.67 10.58
CA LYS A 222 11.32 -5.91 9.39
C LYS A 222 12.00 -4.55 9.30
N ARG A 223 12.24 -3.87 10.42
CA ARG A 223 13.00 -2.61 10.45
C ARG A 223 14.40 -2.79 9.85
N ILE A 224 15.10 -3.85 10.27
CA ILE A 224 16.42 -4.21 9.74
C ILE A 224 16.31 -4.50 8.24
N ARG A 225 15.40 -5.39 7.84
CA ARG A 225 15.22 -5.78 6.44
C ARG A 225 14.96 -4.60 5.51
N TYR A 226 14.03 -3.70 5.86
CA TYR A 226 13.72 -2.55 5.01
C TYR A 226 14.85 -1.52 4.98
N ARG A 227 15.60 -1.38 6.07
CA ARG A 227 16.82 -0.55 6.09
C ARG A 227 17.90 -1.12 5.16
N GLU A 228 18.14 -2.43 5.19
CA GLU A 228 19.10 -3.08 4.29
C GLU A 228 18.71 -2.90 2.81
N MET A 229 17.43 -3.04 2.47
CA MET A 229 16.92 -2.78 1.11
C MET A 229 17.19 -1.34 0.66
N TYR A 230 16.98 -0.38 1.55
CA TYR A 230 17.26 1.03 1.30
C TYR A 230 18.77 1.28 1.10
N GLU A 231 19.62 0.72 1.96
CA GLU A 231 21.07 0.84 1.90
C GLU A 231 21.64 0.22 0.61
N GLU A 232 21.12 -0.93 0.17
CA GLU A 232 21.49 -1.57 -1.10
C GLU A 232 21.20 -0.65 -2.30
N ALA A 233 20.00 -0.06 -2.34
CA ALA A 233 19.62 0.90 -3.38
C ALA A 233 20.49 2.17 -3.36
N GLN A 234 20.83 2.66 -2.15
CA GLN A 234 21.68 3.84 -1.98
C GLN A 234 23.12 3.58 -2.43
N ALA A 235 23.68 2.42 -2.08
CA ALA A 235 25.01 2.00 -2.50
C ALA A 235 25.09 1.88 -4.02
N TYR A 236 24.07 1.30 -4.66
CA TYR A 236 23.99 1.18 -6.12
C TYR A 236 24.08 2.53 -6.84
N LEU A 237 23.43 3.57 -6.31
CA LEU A 237 23.49 4.92 -6.90
C LEU A 237 24.86 5.58 -6.69
N SER A 238 25.51 5.32 -5.56
CA SER A 238 26.83 5.86 -5.21
C SER A 238 27.94 5.25 -6.05
N MET A 239 27.88 3.95 -6.36
CA MET A 239 28.89 3.25 -7.18
C MET A 239 28.95 3.70 -8.65
N LYS A 240 27.88 4.33 -9.18
CA LYS A 240 27.78 4.73 -10.60
C LYS A 240 27.80 6.25 -10.83
N GLN A 241 28.25 7.06 -9.87
CA GLN A 241 28.68 8.43 -10.15
C GLN A 241 30.17 8.42 -10.50
N PRO A 242 30.59 8.72 -11.75
CA PRO A 242 31.99 9.07 -11.95
C PRO A 242 32.26 10.31 -11.10
N ALA A 243 33.28 10.24 -10.25
CA ALA A 243 33.77 11.38 -9.50
C ALA A 243 33.87 12.56 -10.47
N LYS A 244 33.10 13.63 -10.24
CA LYS A 244 33.35 14.90 -10.89
C LYS A 244 34.78 15.28 -10.50
N ARG A 245 35.75 15.03 -11.38
CA ARG A 245 37.07 15.63 -11.28
C ARG A 245 36.81 17.13 -11.21
N THR A 246 37.05 17.69 -10.04
CA THR A 246 37.22 19.12 -9.85
C THR A 246 38.25 19.58 -10.86
N ALA A 247 37.80 20.26 -11.89
CA ALA A 247 38.67 21.06 -12.73
C ALA A 247 39.24 22.16 -11.84
N SER A 248 40.45 21.94 -11.32
CA SER A 248 41.28 23.02 -10.80
C SER A 248 41.64 23.94 -11.97
N LEU A 249 41.10 25.16 -11.92
CA LEU A 249 41.48 26.27 -12.77
C LEU A 249 43.00 26.53 -12.72
N PRO A 250 43.57 27.13 -13.79
CA PRO A 250 44.98 27.46 -13.85
C PRO A 250 45.29 28.66 -12.95
N LEU A 251 46.12 28.47 -11.95
CA LEU A 251 47.00 29.50 -11.38
C LEU A 251 48.33 29.30 -12.12
N GLY A 252 49.00 30.25 -12.74
CA GLY A 252 49.04 31.70 -12.66
C GLY A 252 50.38 32.05 -13.33
N GLY A 253 50.43 33.11 -14.11
CA GLY A 253 51.60 33.43 -14.94
C GLY A 253 52.82 33.96 -14.19
N ARG A 254 53.82 34.26 -15.04
CA ARG A 254 55.04 35.07 -14.86
C ARG A 254 56.26 34.39 -14.24
N SER A 255 57.26 34.13 -15.08
CA SER A 255 58.35 35.08 -15.34
C SER A 255 58.94 34.82 -16.72
#